data_AF-A0A9N8K9S5-F1
#
_entry.id   AF-A0A9N8K9S5-F1
#
_cell.length_a   1.000
_cell.length_b   1.000
_cell.length_c   1.000
_cell.angle_alpha   90.00
_cell.angle_beta   90.00
_cell.angle_gamma   90.00
#
_symmetry.space_group_name_H-M   'P 1'
#
loop_
_entity.id
_entity.type
_entity.pdbx_description
1 polymer ?
#
loop_
_entity_poly.entity_id
_entity_poly.type
_entity_poly.pdbx_seq_one_letter_code
_entity_poly.pdbx_strand_id
1 'polypeptide(L)'
;MSAKSILEADGKAILNYHLTRAPVIKPTPLPAAANHNPHAKLCSLYFAEGVSPKDVLDEAEVKYPWLHESGAKFVAKPDQLIKRRGKSGLWP
;
A
#
# COMPACT_ATOMS: atom_id res chain seq x y z
N MET A 1 23.36 6.54 14.20
CA MET A 1 22.22 6.33 13.28
C MET A 1 21.88 4.84 13.28
N SER A 2 20.66 4.45 13.68
CA SER A 2 20.23 3.04 13.66
C SER A 2 19.16 2.83 12.59
N ALA A 3 19.11 1.61 12.03
CA ALA A 3 18.03 1.23 11.11
C ALA A 3 16.73 0.98 11.89
N LYS A 4 15.61 1.49 11.37
CA LYS A 4 14.26 1.26 11.93
C LYS A 4 13.35 0.71 10.84
N SER A 5 12.51 -0.26 11.19
CA SER A 5 11.48 -0.79 10.30
C SER A 5 10.35 0.21 10.09
N ILE A 6 9.75 0.20 8.89
CA ILE A 6 8.56 0.97 8.52
C ILE A 6 7.43 0.03 8.12
N LEU A 7 6.20 0.53 8.12
CA LEU A 7 5.03 -0.23 7.68
C LEU A 7 5.11 -0.52 6.17
N GLU A 8 4.41 -1.56 5.72
CA GLU A 8 4.39 -1.94 4.32
C GLU A 8 3.76 -0.85 3.45
N ALA A 9 2.70 -0.20 3.93
CA ALA A 9 2.04 0.91 3.24
C ALA A 9 3.01 2.08 2.98
N ASP A 10 3.78 2.48 4.00
CA ASP A 10 4.77 3.55 3.88
C ASP A 10 5.87 3.19 2.90
N GLY A 11 6.42 1.98 3.01
CA GLY A 11 7.47 1.50 2.12
C GLY A 11 7.01 1.46 0.65
N LYS A 12 5.78 1.04 0.39
CA LYS A 12 5.19 1.07 -0.95
C LYS A 12 4.93 2.48 -1.46
N ALA A 13 4.46 3.40 -0.61
CA ALA A 13 4.24 4.78 -1.01
C ALA A 13 5.56 5.47 -1.40
N ILE A 14 6.60 5.30 -0.57
CA ILE A 14 7.96 5.80 -0.84
C ILE A 14 8.50 5.22 -2.14
N LEU A 15 8.42 3.89 -2.30
CA LEU A 15 8.91 3.23 -3.51
C LEU A 15 8.16 3.73 -4.76
N ASN A 16 6.83 3.75 -4.72
CA ASN A 16 6.01 4.15 -5.86
C ASN A 16 6.30 5.59 -6.30
N TYR A 17 6.52 6.49 -5.34
CA TYR A 17 6.89 7.87 -5.62
C TYR A 17 8.31 7.97 -6.19
N HIS A 18 9.32 7.39 -5.54
CA HIS A 18 10.71 7.63 -5.91
C HIS A 18 11.21 6.79 -7.09
N LEU A 19 10.65 5.62 -7.35
CA LEU A 19 11.21 4.66 -8.32
C LEU A 19 11.35 5.22 -9.73
N THR A 20 10.39 6.02 -10.19
CA THR A 20 10.40 6.65 -11.53
C THR A 20 11.02 8.05 -11.53
N ARG A 21 11.46 8.54 -10.37
CA ARG A 21 12.01 9.90 -10.17
C ARG A 21 13.50 9.89 -9.81
N ALA A 22 13.99 8.77 -9.28
CA ALA A 22 15.37 8.64 -8.88
C ALA A 22 16.28 8.60 -10.12
N PRO A 23 17.46 9.26 -10.06
CA PRO A 23 18.44 9.18 -11.12
C PRO A 23 18.99 7.76 -11.25
N VAL A 24 19.31 7.37 -12.47
CA VAL A 24 19.93 6.08 -12.75
C VAL A 24 21.38 6.09 -12.26
N ILE A 25 21.73 5.16 -11.37
CA ILE A 25 23.08 5.07 -10.77
C ILE A 25 24.08 4.37 -11.72
N LYS A 26 23.61 3.47 -12.58
CA LYS A 26 24.43 2.71 -13.54
C LYS A 26 23.71 2.57 -14.88
N PRO A 27 24.42 2.58 -16.02
CA PRO A 27 23.81 2.38 -17.33
C PRO A 27 22.90 1.15 -17.33
N THR A 28 21.65 1.33 -17.73
CA THR A 28 20.65 0.28 -17.79
C THR A 28 20.25 0.06 -19.25
N PRO A 29 20.11 -1.20 -19.70
CA PRO A 29 19.56 -1.49 -21.02
C PRO A 29 18.04 -1.25 -21.08
N LEU A 30 17.39 -0.99 -19.94
CA LEU A 30 15.96 -0.72 -19.87
C LEU A 30 15.64 0.71 -20.32
N PRO A 31 14.52 0.91 -21.04
CA PRO A 31 14.09 2.25 -21.44
C PRO A 31 13.77 3.10 -20.20
N ALA A 32 14.05 4.40 -20.30
CA ALA A 32 13.63 5.35 -19.28
C ALA A 32 12.11 5.34 -19.14
N ALA A 33 11.62 5.43 -17.90
CA ALA A 33 10.18 5.57 -17.65
C ALA A 33 9.69 6.88 -18.27
N ALA A 34 8.80 6.79 -19.25
CA ALA A 34 8.23 7.97 -19.92
C ALA A 34 7.32 8.79 -18.99
N ASN A 35 6.67 8.11 -18.04
CA ASN A 35 5.74 8.69 -17.08
C ASN A 35 6.06 8.22 -15.66
N HIS A 36 5.68 9.03 -14.68
CA HIS A 36 5.71 8.61 -13.28
C HIS A 36 4.61 7.59 -13.00
N ASN A 37 4.88 6.72 -12.01
CA ASN A 37 3.87 5.76 -11.57
C ASN A 37 2.61 6.47 -11.09
N PRO A 38 1.40 5.92 -11.39
CA PRO A 38 0.17 6.42 -10.81
C PRO A 38 0.17 6.21 -9.29
N HIS A 39 -0.73 6.89 -8.58
CA HIS A 39 -0.87 6.72 -7.13
C HIS A 39 -1.09 5.25 -6.77
N ALA A 40 -0.42 4.78 -5.73
CA ALA A 40 -0.57 3.40 -5.27
C ALA A 40 -2.01 3.20 -4.75
N LYS A 41 -2.71 2.19 -5.28
CA LYS A 41 -4.04 1.78 -4.81
C LYS A 41 -3.89 1.02 -3.48
N LEU A 42 -3.66 1.76 -2.40
CA LEU A 42 -3.54 1.25 -1.03
C LEU A 42 -4.55 1.95 -0.13
N CYS A 43 -5.28 1.17 0.66
CA CYS A 43 -6.22 1.65 1.67
C CYS A 43 -5.75 1.13 3.04
N SER A 44 -5.40 2.05 3.93
CA SER A 44 -5.01 1.71 5.31
C SER A 44 -6.22 1.89 6.22
N LEU A 45 -6.58 0.83 6.93
CA LEU A 45 -7.70 0.80 7.87
C LEU A 45 -7.16 0.67 9.29
N TYR A 46 -7.73 1.45 10.21
CA TYR A 46 -7.45 1.35 11.64
C TYR A 46 -8.78 1.26 12.40
N PHE A 47 -8.95 0.17 13.15
CA PHE A 47 -10.16 -0.09 13.93
C PHE A 47 -9.87 0.26 15.38
N ALA A 48 -10.23 1.48 15.79
CA ALA A 48 -10.08 1.93 17.17
C ALA A 48 -11.14 1.27 18.08
N GLU A 49 -10.82 1.15 19.36
CA GLU A 49 -11.77 0.65 20.35
C GLU A 49 -12.98 1.59 20.48
N GLY A 50 -14.19 1.02 20.58
CA GLY A 50 -15.43 1.79 20.68
C GLY A 50 -15.93 2.40 19.36
N VAL A 51 -15.17 2.30 18.26
CA VAL A 51 -15.61 2.73 16.93
C VAL A 51 -16.22 1.56 16.18
N SER A 52 -17.39 1.78 15.55
CA SER A 52 -18.03 0.78 14.72
C SER A 52 -17.16 0.45 13.51
N PRO A 53 -16.89 -0.84 13.22
CA PRO A 53 -16.17 -1.24 12.01
C PRO A 53 -16.82 -0.75 10.72
N LYS A 54 -18.16 -0.61 10.72
CA LYS A 54 -18.90 -0.08 9.57
C LYS A 54 -18.48 1.35 9.27
N ASP A 55 -18.39 2.20 10.29
CA ASP A 55 -18.11 3.63 10.11
C ASP A 55 -16.69 3.82 9.52
N VAL A 56 -15.73 3.00 9.95
CA VAL A 56 -14.36 2.98 9.41
C VAL A 56 -14.35 2.57 7.93
N LEU A 57 -15.16 1.58 7.55
CA LEU A 57 -15.25 1.12 6.17
C LEU A 57 -15.97 2.14 5.28
N ASP A 58 -17.06 2.74 5.75
CA ASP A 58 -17.78 3.81 5.04
C ASP A 58 -16.84 5.01 4.79
N GLU A 59 -16.04 5.42 5.79
CA GLU A 59 -15.04 6.49 5.62
C GLU A 59 -14.00 6.12 4.56
N ALA A 60 -13.51 4.88 4.57
CA ALA A 60 -12.54 4.41 3.61
C ALA A 60 -13.10 4.41 2.17
N GLU A 61 -14.36 4.03 2.00
CA GLU A 61 -15.07 4.04 0.72
C GLU A 61 -15.18 5.46 0.14
N VAL A 62 -15.48 6.46 0.97
CA VAL A 62 -15.48 7.87 0.58
C VAL A 62 -14.08 8.36 0.20
N LYS A 63 -13.07 7.99 0.99
CA LYS A 63 -11.68 8.43 0.78
C LYS A 63 -11.01 7.78 -0.43
N TYR A 64 -11.41 6.56 -0.78
CA TYR A 64 -10.79 5.75 -1.82
C TYR A 64 -11.84 5.24 -2.83
N PRO A 65 -12.29 6.09 -3.78
CA PRO A 65 -13.39 5.75 -4.70
C PRO A 65 -13.16 4.50 -5.56
N TRP A 66 -11.90 4.11 -5.78
CA TRP A 66 -11.54 2.88 -6.51
C TRP A 66 -11.96 1.59 -5.78
N LEU A 67 -12.36 1.68 -4.50
CA LEU A 67 -12.96 0.56 -3.78
C LEU A 67 -14.32 0.13 -4.37
N HIS A 68 -15.03 1.03 -5.05
CA HIS A 68 -16.31 0.75 -5.70
C HIS A 68 -16.19 0.34 -7.18
N GLU A 69 -14.97 0.19 -7.70
CA GLU A 69 -14.75 -0.16 -9.10
C GLU A 69 -15.34 -1.55 -9.39
N SER A 70 -16.28 -1.63 -10.35
CA SER A 70 -16.99 -2.87 -10.65
C SER A 70 -16.03 -3.98 -11.08
N GLY A 71 -16.18 -5.16 -10.47
CA GLY A 71 -15.30 -6.31 -10.73
C GLY A 71 -13.92 -6.22 -10.06
N ALA A 72 -13.65 -5.18 -9.25
CA ALA A 72 -12.40 -5.09 -8.51
C ALA A 72 -12.29 -6.22 -7.47
N LYS A 73 -11.10 -6.80 -7.37
CA LYS A 73 -10.76 -7.83 -6.39
C LYS A 73 -9.69 -7.28 -5.46
N PHE A 74 -9.97 -7.33 -4.17
CA PHE A 74 -9.07 -6.78 -3.15
C PHE A 74 -8.48 -7.89 -2.29
N VAL A 75 -7.30 -7.60 -1.74
CA VAL A 75 -6.65 -8.45 -0.74
C VAL A 75 -6.43 -7.62 0.51
N ALA A 76 -7.09 -8.02 1.60
CA ALA A 76 -6.88 -7.42 2.92
C ALA A 76 -5.82 -8.22 3.70
N LYS A 77 -4.93 -7.51 4.40
CA LYS A 77 -3.88 -8.11 5.23
C LYS A 77 -3.42 -7.13 6.32
N PRO A 78 -2.98 -7.62 7.49
CA PRO A 78 -2.53 -6.77 8.58
C PRO A 78 -1.17 -6.15 8.26
N ASP A 79 -1.01 -4.84 8.47
CA ASP A 79 0.23 -4.10 8.28
C ASP A 79 0.87 -3.70 9.62
N GLN A 80 1.40 -4.70 10.34
CA GLN A 80 1.93 -4.54 11.71
C GLN A 80 3.29 -5.21 11.86
N LEU A 81 4.12 -5.19 10.81
CA LEU A 81 5.45 -5.81 10.76
C LEU A 81 5.45 -7.34 10.96
N ILE A 82 4.30 -7.98 10.78
CA ILE A 82 4.15 -9.43 10.91
C ILE A 82 4.75 -10.13 9.68
N LYS A 83 5.69 -11.05 9.91
CA LYS A 83 6.26 -11.90 8.86
C LYS A 83 5.44 -13.18 8.69
N ARG A 84 5.59 -13.84 7.53
CA ARG A 84 4.91 -15.13 7.21
C ARG A 84 3.38 -15.10 7.32
N ARG A 85 2.75 -13.92 7.17
CA ARG A 85 1.29 -13.69 7.26
C ARG A 85 0.45 -14.74 6.50
N GLY A 86 0.88 -15.17 5.31
CA GLY A 86 0.20 -16.22 4.55
C GLY A 86 0.21 -17.61 5.17
N LYS A 87 1.29 -18.01 5.82
CA LYS A 87 1.33 -19.29 6.53
C LYS A 87 0.51 -19.25 7.83
N SER A 88 0.25 -18.06 8.36
CA SER A 88 -0.56 -17.85 9.56
C SER A 88 -2.05 -17.66 9.25
N GLY A 89 -2.49 -17.78 7.98
CA GLY A 89 -3.88 -17.55 7.60
C GLY A 89 -4.34 -16.10 7.71
N LEU A 90 -3.41 -15.14 7.76
CA LEU A 90 -3.70 -13.70 7.89
C LEU A 90 -3.88 -12.99 6.53
N TRP A 91 -3.95 -13.75 5.44
CA TRP A 91 -4.53 -13.32 4.16
C TRP A 91 -5.10 -14.58 3.45
N PRO A 92 -6.17 -14.44 2.63
CA PRO A 92 -6.86 -15.56 1.97
C PRO A 92 -6.02 -16.26 0.90
#